data_AF-A0A9W5YPH6-F1
#
_entry.id   AF-A0A9W5YPH6-F1
#
_cell.length_a   1.000
_cell.length_b   1.000
_cell.length_c   1.000
_cell.angle_alpha   90.00
_cell.angle_beta   90.00
_cell.angle_gamma   90.00
#
_symmetry.space_group_name_H-M   'P 1'
#
loop_
_entity.id
_entity.type
_entity.pdbx_description
1 polymer ?
#
loop_
_entity_poly.entity_id
_entity_poly.type
_entity_poly.pdbx_seq_one_letter_code
_entity_poly.pdbx_strand_id
1 'polypeptide(L)'
;MPTFWPSITPELQDWVLRQSVFFVASAPLQGRHVNVSPKGFPDSSFAILGPNEAAYVDATGSGSETICHVRENGRLTVMFCSFDASPGIVRFFCTASVIECDEPEFSAYLERMGGKNVAGARAIIRLNVFKVQRSCGYGVPRLSLQVDPETNNTKPYLQDRDTLSYWTGKKVQSDELRTYQKEWNVRSLDGLPGLHRALKDNHQLVWVKQLGNWTRRHRDEIEMVKTSILMLFVSMAILQWAGYV
;
A
#
# COMPACT_ATOMS: atom_id res chain seq x y z
N MET A 1 -2.71 -3.43 -17.83
CA MET A 1 -1.33 -3.30 -17.32
C MET A 1 -1.31 -2.18 -16.28
N PRO A 2 -0.55 -2.30 -15.17
CA PRO A 2 -0.39 -1.20 -14.25
C PRO A 2 0.52 -0.11 -14.83
N THR A 3 0.14 1.15 -14.66
CA THR A 3 0.94 2.31 -15.06
C THR A 3 1.52 2.96 -13.79
N PHE A 4 2.74 3.50 -13.90
CA PHE A 4 3.45 4.08 -12.77
C PHE A 4 3.90 5.51 -13.06
N TRP A 5 3.92 6.34 -12.02
CA TRP A 5 4.43 7.71 -12.04
C TRP A 5 5.30 7.95 -10.81
N PRO A 6 6.31 8.84 -10.89
CA PRO A 6 7.10 9.26 -9.74
C PRO A 6 6.32 10.18 -8.79
N SER A 7 5.23 10.78 -9.26
CA SER A 7 4.42 11.77 -8.54
C SER A 7 2.95 11.71 -8.94
N ILE A 8 2.10 12.39 -8.19
CA ILE A 8 0.67 12.58 -8.45
C ILE A 8 0.53 13.58 -9.60
N THR A 9 -0.05 13.14 -10.71
CA THR A 9 -0.39 14.03 -11.83
C THR A 9 -1.72 14.75 -11.57
N PRO A 10 -1.99 15.91 -12.20
CA PRO A 10 -3.27 16.60 -12.07
C PRO A 10 -4.48 15.69 -12.38
N GLU A 11 -4.38 14.86 -13.41
CA GLU A 11 -5.47 13.94 -13.78
C GLU A 11 -5.71 12.87 -12.72
N LEU A 12 -4.64 12.39 -12.09
CA LEU A 12 -4.75 11.41 -11.00
C LEU A 12 -5.28 12.07 -9.73
N GLN A 13 -4.87 13.30 -9.42
CA GLN A 13 -5.41 14.09 -8.33
C GLN A 13 -6.93 14.25 -8.48
N ASP A 14 -7.40 14.73 -9.62
CA ASP A 14 -8.83 14.89 -9.90
C ASP A 14 -9.58 13.56 -9.79
N TRP A 15 -8.95 12.46 -10.21
CA TRP A 15 -9.57 11.15 -10.14
C TRP A 15 -9.68 10.63 -8.71
N VAL A 16 -8.62 10.73 -7.89
CA VAL A 16 -8.64 10.20 -6.51
C VAL A 16 -9.56 10.99 -5.59
N LEU A 17 -9.64 12.31 -5.77
CA LEU A 17 -10.49 13.18 -4.95
C LEU A 17 -11.98 12.95 -5.20
N ARG A 18 -12.37 12.33 -6.31
CA ARG A 18 -13.77 11.92 -6.58
C ARG A 18 -14.19 10.61 -5.91
N GLN A 19 -13.25 9.82 -5.38
CA GLN A 19 -13.60 8.51 -4.82
C GLN A 19 -14.20 8.69 -3.42
N SER A 20 -15.26 7.97 -3.10
CA SER A 20 -15.98 8.15 -1.81
C SER A 20 -15.25 7.55 -0.59
N VAL A 21 -14.28 6.66 -0.82
CA VAL A 21 -13.52 5.96 0.22
C VAL A 21 -12.08 5.77 -0.26
N PHE A 22 -11.14 5.84 0.67
CA PHE A 22 -9.76 5.43 0.48
C PHE A 22 -9.35 4.43 1.54
N PHE A 23 -8.32 3.65 1.26
CA PHE A 23 -7.83 2.60 2.14
C PHE A 23 -6.40 2.90 2.51
N VAL A 24 -6.08 2.74 3.79
CA VAL A 24 -4.74 2.94 4.31
C VAL A 24 -4.19 1.60 4.76
N ALA A 25 -3.05 1.21 4.21
CA ALA A 25 -2.33 0.00 4.61
C ALA A 25 -0.99 0.36 5.26
N SER A 26 -0.72 -0.25 6.41
CA SER A 26 0.52 -0.07 7.18
C SER A 26 0.95 -1.40 7.80
N ALA A 27 2.24 -1.54 8.09
CA ALA A 27 2.78 -2.71 8.76
C ALA A 27 3.96 -2.31 9.64
N PRO A 28 4.12 -2.94 10.82
CA PRO A 28 5.28 -2.72 11.65
C PRO A 28 6.52 -3.36 11.01
N LEU A 29 7.72 -3.05 11.52
CA LEU A 29 8.95 -3.74 11.18
C LEU A 29 8.92 -5.15 11.73
N GLN A 30 8.38 -5.29 12.94
CA GLN A 30 8.24 -6.57 13.65
C GLN A 30 6.80 -6.78 14.10
N GLY A 31 6.31 -8.01 13.96
CA GLY A 31 4.94 -8.37 14.29
C GLY A 31 4.29 -9.25 13.23
N ARG A 32 3.13 -9.82 13.58
CA ARG A 32 2.42 -10.75 12.70
C ARG A 32 1.27 -10.10 11.93
N HIS A 33 0.86 -8.90 12.33
CA HIS A 33 -0.32 -8.24 11.80
C HIS A 33 0.07 -7.18 10.76
N VAL A 34 -0.73 -7.09 9.70
CA VAL A 34 -0.68 -6.01 8.72
C VAL A 34 -2.02 -5.29 8.82
N ASN A 35 -1.97 -3.97 8.99
CA ASN A 35 -3.17 -3.17 9.15
C ASN A 35 -3.69 -2.70 7.79
N VAL A 36 -5.01 -2.75 7.60
CA VAL A 36 -5.72 -2.14 6.47
C VAL A 36 -6.98 -1.50 7.00
N SER A 37 -7.16 -0.21 6.76
CA SER A 37 -8.31 0.56 7.27
C SER A 37 -8.98 1.34 6.14
N PRO A 38 -10.28 1.14 5.88
CA PRO A 38 -11.05 2.05 5.04
C PRO A 38 -11.28 3.37 5.77
N LYS A 39 -11.24 4.47 5.03
CA LYS A 39 -11.45 5.84 5.50
C LYS A 39 -12.46 6.51 4.56
N GLY A 40 -13.56 6.99 5.14
CA GLY A 40 -14.62 7.71 4.43
C GLY A 40 -14.42 9.23 4.46
N PHE A 41 -15.38 9.94 3.86
CA PHE A 41 -15.42 11.40 3.80
C PHE A 41 -14.11 12.06 3.30
N PRO A 42 -13.54 11.63 2.16
CA PRO A 42 -12.31 12.19 1.63
C PRO A 42 -12.41 13.69 1.38
N ASP A 43 -13.58 14.19 0.96
CA ASP A 43 -13.81 15.63 0.78
C ASP A 43 -13.56 16.44 2.06
N SER A 44 -13.82 15.85 3.22
CA SER A 44 -13.64 16.50 4.53
C SER A 44 -12.32 16.15 5.23
N SER A 45 -11.60 15.14 4.74
CA SER A 45 -10.47 14.55 5.46
C SER A 45 -9.17 14.47 4.65
N PHE A 46 -9.21 14.35 3.32
CA PHE A 46 -8.03 14.13 2.48
C PHE A 46 -7.70 15.38 1.65
N ALA A 47 -6.41 15.70 1.53
CA ALA A 47 -5.92 16.78 0.70
C ALA A 47 -4.65 16.37 -0.06
N ILE A 48 -4.53 16.83 -1.31
CA ILE A 48 -3.28 16.77 -2.08
C ILE A 48 -2.69 18.17 -2.04
N LEU A 49 -1.48 18.29 -1.48
CA LEU A 49 -0.79 19.56 -1.22
C LEU A 49 0.28 19.85 -2.26
N GLY A 50 0.66 18.86 -3.06
CA GLY A 50 1.57 18.98 -4.18
C GLY A 50 1.79 17.64 -4.88
N PRO A 51 2.68 17.58 -5.90
CA PRO A 51 2.91 16.37 -6.69
C PRO A 51 3.38 15.16 -5.87
N ASN A 52 4.04 15.40 -4.74
CA ASN A 52 4.57 14.35 -3.87
C ASN A 52 4.11 14.52 -2.41
N GLU A 53 3.18 15.44 -2.14
CA GLU A 53 2.69 15.72 -0.80
C GLU A 53 1.17 15.57 -0.76
N ALA A 54 0.69 14.73 0.14
CA ALA A 54 -0.73 14.60 0.46
C ALA A 54 -0.87 14.45 1.97
N ALA A 55 -2.08 14.60 2.49
CA ALA A 55 -2.35 14.39 3.90
C ALA A 55 -3.80 13.97 4.11
N TYR A 56 -4.05 13.30 5.23
CA TYR A 56 -5.41 13.12 5.71
C TYR A 56 -5.55 13.36 7.20
N VAL A 57 -6.71 13.89 7.58
CA VAL A 57 -7.13 14.05 8.97
C VAL A 57 -7.57 12.69 9.51
N ASP A 58 -6.88 12.19 10.52
CA ASP A 58 -7.26 10.98 11.25
C ASP A 58 -8.18 11.37 12.42
N ALA A 59 -9.44 10.94 12.33
CA ALA A 59 -10.41 11.10 13.39
C ALA A 59 -10.33 9.95 14.41
N THR A 60 -10.79 10.24 15.62
CA THR A 60 -10.82 9.29 16.74
C THR A 60 -11.69 8.09 16.39
N GLY A 61 -11.12 6.90 16.57
CA GLY A 61 -11.75 5.61 16.33
C GLY A 61 -11.21 4.55 17.29
N SER A 62 -11.52 3.27 17.03
CA SER A 62 -11.26 2.15 17.96
C SER A 62 -9.78 1.76 18.16
N GLY A 63 -8.84 2.32 17.40
CA GLY A 63 -7.41 2.00 17.50
C GLY A 63 -6.52 2.99 16.76
N SER A 64 -5.19 2.76 16.80
CA SER A 64 -4.17 3.66 16.24
C SER A 64 -3.04 2.93 15.50
N GLU A 65 -3.28 1.70 15.02
CA GLU A 65 -2.32 0.85 14.29
C GLU A 65 -1.51 1.62 13.24
N THR A 66 -2.16 2.43 12.40
CA THR A 66 -1.47 3.27 11.41
C THR A 66 -0.52 4.27 12.04
N ILE A 67 -0.93 4.97 13.10
CA ILE A 67 -0.06 5.92 13.82
C ILE A 67 1.15 5.18 14.41
N CYS A 68 0.93 4.02 15.04
CA CYS A 68 2.01 3.21 15.62
C CYS A 68 3.03 2.76 14.55
N HIS A 69 2.56 2.18 13.44
CA HIS A 69 3.44 1.74 12.35
C HIS A 69 4.18 2.91 11.68
N VAL A 70 3.51 4.05 11.51
CA VAL A 70 4.12 5.26 10.94
C VAL A 70 5.19 5.81 11.86
N ARG A 71 4.96 5.84 13.18
CA ARG A 71 5.98 6.26 14.16
C ARG A 71 7.19 5.33 14.19
N GLU A 72 6.99 4.03 14.00
CA GLU A 72 8.09 3.07 14.00
C GLU A 72 8.92 3.12 12.70
N ASN A 73 8.27 3.14 11.54
CA ASN A 73 8.97 2.95 10.26
C ASN A 73 8.49 3.83 9.11
N GLY A 74 7.44 4.62 9.31
CA GLY A 74 6.92 5.57 8.33
C GLY A 74 6.26 4.95 7.09
N ARG A 75 6.27 3.64 6.87
CA ARG A 75 5.76 3.05 5.62
C ARG A 75 4.24 3.09 5.57
N LEU A 76 3.72 3.62 4.47
CA LEU A 76 2.28 3.69 4.24
C LEU A 76 1.95 3.46 2.77
N THR A 77 0.80 2.86 2.51
CA THR A 77 0.16 2.89 1.18
C THR A 77 -1.26 3.40 1.32
N VAL A 78 -1.61 4.39 0.51
CA VAL A 78 -2.98 4.86 0.36
C VAL A 78 -3.54 4.35 -0.97
N MET A 79 -4.71 3.73 -0.95
CA MET A 79 -5.36 3.21 -2.15
C MET A 79 -6.75 3.82 -2.32
N PHE A 80 -7.06 4.22 -3.54
CA PHE A 80 -8.37 4.67 -3.99
C PHE A 80 -8.89 3.66 -5.03
N CYS A 81 -10.18 3.36 -5.01
CA CYS A 81 -10.82 2.52 -6.03
C CYS A 81 -12.17 3.08 -6.44
N SER A 82 -12.54 2.88 -7.71
CA SER A 82 -13.84 3.32 -8.23
C SER A 82 -14.90 2.24 -8.12
N PHE A 83 -16.02 2.64 -7.52
CA PHE A 83 -17.27 1.90 -7.48
C PHE A 83 -18.25 2.37 -8.58
N ASP A 84 -17.83 3.30 -9.44
CA ASP A 84 -18.67 3.85 -10.52
C ASP A 84 -18.63 2.97 -11.77
N ALA A 85 -19.25 3.45 -12.86
CA ALA A 85 -19.24 2.76 -14.15
C ALA A 85 -17.83 2.40 -14.64
N SER A 86 -16.84 3.30 -14.47
CA SER A 86 -15.46 3.09 -14.93
C SER A 86 -14.60 2.46 -13.82
N PRO A 87 -14.02 1.26 -14.04
CA PRO A 87 -13.20 0.62 -13.02
C PRO A 87 -11.82 1.29 -12.94
N GLY A 88 -11.24 1.28 -11.75
CA GLY A 88 -9.88 1.76 -11.56
C GLY A 88 -9.43 1.69 -10.12
N ILE A 89 -8.13 1.52 -9.92
CA ILE A 89 -7.49 1.59 -8.62
C ILE A 89 -6.23 2.44 -8.75
N VAL A 90 -6.07 3.43 -7.87
CA VAL A 90 -4.84 4.22 -7.74
C VAL A 90 -4.23 3.96 -6.37
N ARG A 91 -2.92 3.75 -6.32
CA ARG A 91 -2.13 3.60 -5.09
C ARG A 91 -1.08 4.68 -4.99
N PHE A 92 -0.96 5.30 -3.83
CA PHE A 92 0.16 6.12 -3.42
C PHE A 92 1.04 5.29 -2.51
N PHE A 93 2.27 5.02 -2.94
CA PHE A 93 3.32 4.49 -2.09
C PHE A 93 4.05 5.68 -1.47
N CYS A 94 4.03 5.75 -0.15
CA CYS A 94 4.53 6.90 0.58
C CYS A 94 5.25 6.50 1.86
N THR A 95 6.09 7.42 2.34
CA THR A 95 6.38 7.51 3.76
C THR A 95 5.42 8.49 4.41
N ALA A 96 5.21 8.37 5.71
CA ALA A 96 4.30 9.23 6.45
C ALA A 96 4.92 9.73 7.76
N SER A 97 4.34 10.81 8.27
CA SER A 97 4.57 11.33 9.62
C SER A 97 3.23 11.69 10.26
N VAL A 98 3.22 11.83 11.59
CA VAL A 98 2.03 12.13 12.38
C VAL A 98 2.20 13.51 12.99
N ILE A 99 1.17 14.34 12.90
CA ILE A 99 1.06 15.62 13.61
C ILE A 99 -0.18 15.52 14.49
N GLU A 100 -0.04 15.40 15.80
CA GLU A 100 -1.16 15.29 16.74
C GLU A 100 -1.88 16.62 16.95
N CYS A 101 -3.14 16.59 17.39
CA CYS A 101 -3.99 17.78 17.51
C CYS A 101 -3.49 18.82 18.54
N ASP A 102 -2.65 18.40 19.48
CA ASP A 102 -2.01 19.24 20.49
C ASP A 102 -0.64 19.80 20.05
N GLU A 103 -0.14 19.39 18.88
CA GLU A 103 1.10 19.93 18.34
C GLU A 103 0.90 21.33 17.73
N PRO A 104 1.86 22.26 17.89
CA PRO A 104 1.75 23.64 17.37
C PRO A 104 1.53 23.72 15.86
N GLU A 105 2.02 22.73 15.11
CA GLU A 105 1.95 22.71 13.65
C GLU A 105 0.57 22.28 13.12
N PHE A 106 -0.28 21.68 13.96
CA PHE A 106 -1.54 21.06 13.54
C PHE A 106 -2.47 22.06 12.84
N SER A 107 -2.75 23.20 13.47
CA SER A 107 -3.68 24.20 12.95
C SER A 107 -3.20 24.79 11.62
N ALA A 108 -1.93 25.16 11.53
CA ALA A 108 -1.34 25.71 10.31
C ALA A 108 -1.35 24.66 9.17
N TYR A 109 -1.13 23.39 9.49
CA TYR A 109 -1.19 22.32 8.49
C TYR A 109 -2.63 22.05 8.04
N LEU A 110 -3.60 22.11 8.93
CA LEU A 110 -5.02 21.96 8.61
C LEU A 110 -5.52 23.07 7.68
N GLU A 111 -5.07 24.31 7.89
CA GLU A 111 -5.34 25.43 6.99
C GLU A 111 -4.77 25.18 5.58
N ARG A 112 -3.52 24.67 5.47
CA ARG A 112 -2.94 24.26 4.18
C ARG A 112 -3.75 23.19 3.47
N MET A 113 -4.43 22.32 4.21
CA MET A 113 -5.34 21.31 3.66
C MET A 113 -6.67 21.90 3.15
N GLY A 114 -6.87 23.22 3.26
CA GLY A 114 -8.11 23.90 2.88
C GLY A 114 -9.15 23.90 4.01
N GLY A 115 -8.70 23.87 5.26
CA GLY A 115 -9.60 23.91 6.43
C GLY A 115 -10.46 22.65 6.57
N LYS A 116 -9.91 21.49 6.16
CA LYS A 116 -10.56 20.18 6.33
C LYS A 116 -11.00 20.03 7.79
N ASN A 117 -12.23 19.59 8.01
CA ASN A 117 -12.77 19.46 9.36
C ASN A 117 -13.50 18.12 9.48
N VAL A 118 -12.99 17.28 10.37
CA VAL A 118 -13.62 16.03 10.75
C VAL A 118 -13.87 16.08 12.25
N ALA A 119 -15.11 15.88 12.66
CA ALA A 119 -15.44 15.80 14.07
C ALA A 119 -14.59 14.71 14.76
N GLY A 120 -13.95 15.08 15.87
CA GLY A 120 -13.06 14.17 16.60
C GLY A 120 -11.69 13.95 15.95
N ALA A 121 -11.21 14.85 15.09
CA ALA A 121 -9.83 14.86 14.59
C ALA A 121 -8.83 14.74 15.75
N ARG A 122 -7.92 13.76 15.68
CA ARG A 122 -6.86 13.56 16.68
C ARG A 122 -5.46 13.73 16.12
N ALA A 123 -5.27 13.57 14.82
CA ALA A 123 -3.99 13.75 14.16
C ALA A 123 -4.17 14.05 12.67
N ILE A 124 -3.14 14.62 12.06
CA ILE A 124 -2.94 14.68 10.62
C ILE A 124 -1.86 13.68 10.26
N ILE A 125 -2.14 12.82 9.27
CA ILE A 125 -1.16 11.91 8.70
C ILE A 125 -0.64 12.53 7.41
N ARG A 126 0.56 13.10 7.49
CA ARG A 126 1.27 13.70 6.36
C ARG A 126 1.92 12.60 5.53
N LEU A 127 1.81 12.69 4.20
CA LEU A 127 2.27 11.70 3.24
C LEU A 127 3.32 12.32 2.32
N ASN A 128 4.49 11.69 2.25
CA ASN A 128 5.50 11.93 1.22
C ASN A 128 5.43 10.80 0.18
N VAL A 129 4.73 11.07 -0.92
CA VAL A 129 4.46 10.12 -2.00
C VAL A 129 5.69 10.02 -2.90
N PHE A 130 6.29 8.83 -3.01
CA PHE A 130 7.46 8.61 -3.88
C PHE A 130 7.13 7.80 -5.14
N LYS A 131 5.94 7.19 -5.20
CA LYS A 131 5.49 6.44 -6.37
C LYS A 131 3.97 6.31 -6.41
N VAL A 132 3.40 6.50 -7.59
CA VAL A 132 1.97 6.30 -7.85
C VAL A 132 1.78 5.13 -8.81
N GLN A 133 0.78 4.30 -8.56
CA GLN A 133 0.41 3.18 -9.43
C GLN A 133 -1.07 3.24 -9.77
N ARG A 134 -1.42 3.15 -11.06
CA ARG A 134 -2.79 2.91 -11.53
C ARG A 134 -2.94 1.49 -12.01
N SER A 135 -4.04 0.83 -11.67
CA SER A 135 -4.39 -0.52 -12.11
C SER A 135 -5.87 -0.62 -12.47
N CYS A 136 -6.25 -1.68 -13.19
CA CYS A 136 -7.51 -1.75 -13.93
C CYS A 136 -8.77 -1.90 -13.07
N GLY A 137 -8.70 -2.49 -11.88
CA GLY A 137 -9.87 -2.62 -10.98
C GLY A 137 -11.05 -3.42 -11.56
N TYR A 138 -10.84 -4.29 -12.55
CA TYR A 138 -11.92 -4.95 -13.30
C TYR A 138 -12.82 -5.87 -12.46
N GLY A 139 -12.38 -6.29 -11.28
CA GLY A 139 -13.18 -7.08 -10.34
C GLY A 139 -13.73 -6.28 -9.14
N VAL A 140 -13.48 -4.97 -9.04
CA VAL A 140 -14.10 -4.14 -8.01
C VAL A 140 -15.57 -3.96 -8.38
N PRO A 141 -16.54 -4.28 -7.51
CA PRO A 141 -17.95 -4.18 -7.87
C PRO A 141 -18.36 -2.72 -8.08
N ARG A 142 -19.51 -2.53 -8.73
CA ARG A 142 -20.20 -1.25 -8.73
C ARG A 142 -20.98 -1.12 -7.43
N LEU A 143 -20.94 0.06 -6.83
CA LEU A 143 -21.79 0.41 -5.70
C LEU A 143 -22.62 1.61 -6.10
N SER A 144 -23.93 1.49 -5.94
CA SER A 144 -24.86 2.59 -6.20
C SER A 144 -25.99 2.58 -5.17
N LEU A 145 -26.69 3.70 -5.07
CA LEU A 145 -27.91 3.82 -4.32
C LEU A 145 -29.07 3.65 -5.30
N GLN A 146 -29.87 2.60 -5.15
CA GLN A 146 -31.08 2.39 -5.94
C GLN A 146 -32.31 2.72 -5.11
N VAL A 147 -33.29 3.40 -5.70
CA VAL A 147 -34.59 3.57 -5.06
C VAL A 147 -35.36 2.28 -5.22
N ASP A 148 -35.76 1.69 -4.10
CA ASP A 148 -36.62 0.53 -4.08
C ASP A 148 -38.00 0.92 -4.62
N PRO A 149 -38.49 0.29 -5.70
CA PRO A 149 -39.72 0.70 -6.37
C PRO A 149 -40.99 0.45 -5.53
N GLU A 150 -40.93 -0.42 -4.51
CA GLU A 150 -42.07 -0.73 -3.64
C GLU A 150 -42.10 0.18 -2.41
N THR A 151 -40.94 0.48 -1.84
CA THR A 151 -40.82 1.22 -0.56
C THR A 151 -40.39 2.67 -0.74
N ASN A 152 -40.02 3.08 -1.95
CA ASN A 152 -39.46 4.39 -2.31
C ASN A 152 -38.23 4.80 -1.47
N ASN A 153 -37.62 3.82 -0.79
CA ASN A 153 -36.45 4.02 0.05
C ASN A 153 -35.18 3.74 -0.75
N THR A 154 -34.13 4.50 -0.48
CA THR A 154 -32.82 4.27 -1.06
C THR A 154 -32.16 3.03 -0.44
N LYS A 155 -31.84 2.02 -1.25
CA LYS A 155 -31.11 0.81 -0.84
C LYS A 155 -29.73 0.75 -1.50
N PRO A 156 -28.68 0.32 -0.77
CA PRO A 156 -27.39 0.06 -1.37
C PRO A 156 -27.50 -1.12 -2.35
N TYR A 157 -26.95 -0.94 -3.54
CA TYR A 157 -26.90 -1.93 -4.60
C TYR A 157 -25.46 -2.22 -4.96
N LEU A 158 -25.06 -3.48 -4.83
CA LEU A 158 -23.73 -3.97 -5.19
C LEU A 158 -23.87 -4.89 -6.42
N GLN A 159 -23.17 -4.55 -7.50
CA GLN A 159 -23.21 -5.30 -8.75
C GLN A 159 -21.80 -5.72 -9.18
N ASP A 160 -21.61 -7.01 -9.38
CA ASP A 160 -20.37 -7.55 -9.93
C ASP A 160 -20.16 -7.10 -11.38
N ARG A 161 -18.90 -6.99 -11.79
CA ARG A 161 -18.52 -6.64 -13.16
C ARG A 161 -18.16 -7.89 -13.94
N ASP A 162 -18.72 -8.03 -15.14
CA ASP A 162 -18.27 -9.04 -16.10
C ASP A 162 -16.92 -8.70 -16.76
N THR A 163 -16.38 -7.50 -16.48
CA THR A 163 -15.18 -6.97 -17.15
C THR A 163 -13.97 -7.88 -16.98
N LEU A 164 -13.75 -8.44 -15.78
CA LEU A 164 -12.63 -9.36 -15.54
C LEU A 164 -12.83 -10.68 -16.28
N SER A 165 -14.04 -11.25 -16.21
CA SER A 165 -14.40 -12.50 -16.88
C SER A 165 -14.25 -12.38 -18.39
N TYR A 166 -14.75 -11.29 -18.97
CA TYR A 166 -14.63 -11.00 -20.40
C TYR A 166 -13.16 -10.81 -20.82
N TRP A 167 -12.39 -10.03 -20.07
CA TRP A 167 -10.97 -9.80 -20.36
C TRP A 167 -10.15 -11.10 -20.30
N THR A 168 -10.34 -11.89 -19.26
CA THR A 168 -9.66 -13.20 -19.11
C THR A 168 -10.12 -14.17 -20.20
N GLY A 169 -11.42 -14.23 -20.50
CA GLY A 169 -11.98 -15.07 -21.56
C GLY A 169 -11.35 -14.76 -22.92
N LYS A 170 -11.21 -13.48 -23.26
CA LYS A 170 -10.52 -13.03 -24.49
C LYS A 170 -9.04 -13.48 -24.51
N LYS A 171 -8.33 -13.34 -23.38
CA LYS A 171 -6.92 -13.76 -23.26
C LYS A 171 -6.71 -15.27 -23.32
N VAL A 172 -7.68 -16.05 -22.85
CA VAL A 172 -7.67 -17.52 -22.98
C VAL A 172 -7.91 -17.90 -24.44
N GLN A 173 -8.91 -17.30 -25.09
CA GLN A 173 -9.22 -17.58 -26.49
C GLN A 173 -8.06 -17.23 -27.44
N SER A 174 -7.30 -16.17 -27.14
CA SER A 174 -6.13 -15.77 -27.92
C SER A 174 -4.82 -16.50 -27.54
N ASP A 175 -4.84 -17.44 -26.59
CA ASP A 175 -3.67 -18.11 -26.01
C ASP A 175 -2.59 -17.14 -25.45
N GLU A 176 -2.97 -15.90 -25.15
CA GLU A 176 -2.06 -14.86 -24.65
C GLU A 176 -1.95 -14.84 -23.13
N LEU A 177 -2.79 -15.61 -22.41
CA LEU A 177 -2.82 -15.61 -20.95
C LEU A 177 -1.47 -16.04 -20.35
N ARG A 178 -0.83 -17.05 -20.95
CA ARG A 178 0.46 -17.55 -20.46
C ARG A 178 1.57 -16.52 -20.67
N THR A 179 1.59 -15.86 -21.83
CA THR A 179 2.51 -14.76 -22.12
C THR A 179 2.30 -13.61 -21.14
N TYR A 180 1.05 -13.25 -20.86
CA TYR A 180 0.74 -12.22 -19.88
C TYR A 180 1.25 -12.57 -18.47
N GLN A 181 1.04 -13.81 -18.00
CA GLN A 181 1.56 -14.26 -16.70
C GLN A 181 3.09 -14.25 -16.66
N LYS A 182 3.73 -14.67 -17.76
CA LYS A 182 5.18 -14.67 -17.94
C LYS A 182 5.76 -13.25 -17.87
N GLU A 183 5.04 -12.23 -18.31
CA GLU A 183 5.52 -10.84 -18.25
C GLU A 183 5.22 -10.18 -16.90
N TRP A 184 4.00 -10.35 -16.39
CA TRP A 184 3.45 -9.48 -15.32
C TRP A 184 3.36 -10.14 -13.95
N ASN A 185 3.53 -11.46 -13.83
CA ASN A 185 3.35 -12.19 -12.57
C ASN A 185 4.63 -12.87 -12.06
N VAL A 186 5.79 -12.52 -12.61
CA VAL A 186 7.10 -13.11 -12.24
C VAL A 186 7.65 -12.54 -10.94
N ARG A 187 7.34 -11.28 -10.62
CA ARG A 187 7.91 -10.60 -9.46
C ARG A 187 6.96 -9.55 -8.85
N SER A 188 7.11 -9.30 -7.56
CA SER A 188 6.51 -8.15 -6.87
C SER A 188 7.23 -6.84 -7.23
N LEU A 189 6.69 -5.72 -6.77
CA LEU A 189 7.34 -4.40 -6.91
C LEU A 189 8.70 -4.35 -6.20
N ASP A 190 8.88 -5.13 -5.13
CA ASP A 190 10.13 -5.27 -4.36
C ASP A 190 11.04 -6.40 -4.89
N GLY A 191 10.72 -6.93 -6.06
CA GLY A 191 11.49 -7.98 -6.72
C GLY A 191 11.39 -9.36 -6.07
N LEU A 192 10.41 -9.59 -5.19
CA LEU A 192 10.13 -10.93 -4.66
C LEU A 192 9.58 -11.82 -5.78
N PRO A 193 9.97 -13.09 -5.87
CA PRO A 193 9.47 -14.01 -6.88
C PRO A 193 7.95 -14.20 -6.74
N GLY A 194 7.25 -14.16 -7.87
CA GLY A 194 5.81 -14.35 -7.98
C GLY A 194 5.43 -15.78 -8.36
N LEU A 195 4.60 -15.94 -9.39
CA LEU A 195 4.08 -17.25 -9.80
C LEU A 195 5.20 -18.19 -10.26
N HIS A 196 5.27 -19.40 -9.68
CA HIS A 196 6.26 -20.41 -10.04
C HIS A 196 6.23 -20.79 -11.52
N ARG A 197 5.04 -20.85 -12.14
CA ARG A 197 4.90 -21.14 -13.56
C ARG A 197 5.51 -20.02 -14.42
N ALA A 198 5.26 -18.76 -14.06
CA ALA A 198 5.86 -17.61 -14.73
C ALA A 198 7.38 -17.57 -14.55
N LEU A 199 7.91 -17.97 -13.39
CA LEU A 199 9.36 -18.11 -13.17
C LEU A 199 9.97 -19.18 -14.11
N LYS A 200 9.36 -20.36 -14.17
CA LYS A 200 9.80 -21.46 -15.06
C LYS A 200 9.77 -21.05 -16.53
N ASP A 201 8.70 -20.36 -16.94
CA ASP A 201 8.54 -19.87 -18.32
C ASP A 201 9.56 -18.77 -18.68
N ASN A 202 10.20 -18.15 -17.68
CA ASN A 202 11.35 -17.23 -17.84
C ASN A 202 12.71 -17.89 -17.58
N HIS A 203 12.80 -19.23 -17.62
CA HIS A 203 14.02 -19.99 -17.37
C HIS A 203 14.67 -19.71 -16.00
N GLN A 204 13.86 -19.32 -15.00
CA GLN A 204 14.34 -19.10 -13.63
C GLN A 204 14.16 -20.37 -12.79
N LEU A 205 15.21 -20.72 -12.04
CA LEU A 205 15.18 -21.84 -11.11
C LEU A 205 14.35 -21.47 -9.87
N VAL A 206 13.18 -22.09 -9.73
CA VAL A 206 12.24 -21.83 -8.61
C VAL A 206 12.90 -22.04 -7.26
N TRP A 207 13.69 -23.11 -7.10
CA TRP A 207 14.35 -23.42 -5.83
C TRP A 207 15.37 -22.34 -5.42
N VAL A 208 16.08 -21.73 -6.39
CA VAL A 208 17.02 -20.62 -6.11
C VAL A 208 16.24 -19.39 -5.61
N LYS A 209 15.08 -19.11 -6.21
CA LYS A 209 14.22 -18.00 -5.78
C LYS A 209 13.60 -18.24 -4.41
N GLN A 210 13.21 -19.48 -4.11
CA GLN A 210 12.72 -19.89 -2.80
C GLN A 210 13.81 -19.77 -1.74
N LEU A 211 15.03 -20.20 -2.04
CA LEU A 211 16.19 -20.00 -1.17
C LEU A 211 16.45 -18.52 -0.91
N GLY A 212 16.36 -17.68 -1.95
CA GLY A 212 16.44 -16.21 -1.81
C GLY A 212 15.34 -15.60 -0.92
N ASN A 213 14.12 -16.14 -0.94
CA ASN A 213 13.07 -15.71 -0.03
C ASN A 213 13.32 -16.18 1.41
N TRP A 214 13.81 -17.41 1.57
CA TRP A 214 14.18 -17.95 2.87
C TRP A 214 15.30 -17.11 3.50
N THR A 215 16.34 -16.76 2.75
CA THR A 215 17.43 -15.90 3.26
C THR A 215 16.95 -14.49 3.59
N ARG A 216 16.04 -13.91 2.78
CA ARG A 216 15.41 -12.61 3.10
C ARG A 216 14.58 -12.68 4.38
N ARG A 217 13.81 -13.75 4.57
CA ARG A 217 12.98 -13.96 5.77
C ARG A 217 13.81 -14.09 7.05
N HIS A 218 14.92 -14.82 6.99
CA HIS A 218 15.80 -15.04 8.14
C HIS A 218 17.02 -14.12 8.13
N ARG A 219 16.93 -12.97 7.44
CA ARG A 219 18.07 -12.05 7.30
C ARG A 219 18.60 -11.61 8.66
N ASP A 220 17.71 -11.23 9.57
CA ASP A 220 18.11 -10.68 10.87
C ASP A 220 18.76 -11.76 11.74
N GLU A 221 18.25 -12.99 11.72
CA GLU A 221 18.87 -14.14 12.38
C GLU A 221 20.26 -14.44 11.81
N ILE A 222 20.39 -14.42 10.47
CA ILE A 222 21.67 -14.63 9.79
C ILE A 222 22.67 -13.54 10.16
N GLU A 223 22.28 -12.26 10.16
CA GLU A 223 23.15 -11.15 10.54
C GLU A 223 23.53 -11.20 12.04
N MET A 224 22.62 -11.61 12.91
CA MET A 224 22.90 -11.83 14.34
C MET A 224 23.95 -12.93 14.55
N VAL A 225 23.83 -14.06 13.85
CA VAL A 225 24.82 -15.14 13.90
C VAL A 225 26.17 -14.66 13.35
N LYS A 226 26.17 -13.97 12.20
CA LYS A 226 27.40 -13.43 11.58
C LYS A 226 28.14 -12.45 12.50
N THR A 227 27.41 -11.50 13.09
CA THR A 227 27.98 -10.51 14.01
C THR A 227 28.50 -11.15 15.31
N SER A 228 27.80 -12.16 15.82
CA SER A 228 28.22 -12.91 17.01
C SER A 228 29.49 -13.71 16.76
N ILE A 229 29.59 -14.39 15.61
CA ILE A 229 30.83 -15.10 15.19
C ILE A 229 31.98 -14.11 15.00
N LEU A 230 31.74 -12.96 14.37
CA LEU A 230 32.75 -11.92 14.20
C LEU A 230 33.25 -11.39 15.55
N MET A 231 32.35 -11.09 16.48
CA MET A 231 32.73 -10.64 17.83
C MET A 231 33.54 -11.70 18.58
N LEU A 232 33.19 -12.98 18.43
CA LEU A 232 33.98 -14.09 19.00
C LEU A 232 35.40 -14.10 18.43
N PHE A 233 35.58 -14.02 17.10
CA PHE A 233 36.91 -13.99 16.49
C PHE A 233 37.72 -12.77 16.90
N VAL A 234 37.11 -11.59 16.96
CA VAL A 234 37.76 -10.36 17.44
C VAL A 234 38.19 -10.52 18.90
N SER A 235 37.33 -11.08 19.76
CA SER A 235 37.68 -11.32 21.17
C SER A 235 38.84 -12.31 21.33
N MET A 236 38.86 -13.40 20.55
CA MET A 236 39.96 -14.36 20.56
C MET A 236 41.27 -13.73 20.09
N ALA A 237 41.23 -12.90 19.03
CA ALA A 237 42.41 -12.19 18.55
C ALA A 237 42.96 -11.20 19.58
N ILE A 238 42.08 -10.51 20.32
CA ILE A 238 42.48 -9.61 21.43
C ILE A 238 43.12 -10.39 22.58
N LEU A 239 42.50 -11.51 22.99
CA LEU A 239 43.04 -12.35 24.06
C LEU A 239 44.41 -12.93 23.69
N GLN A 240 44.57 -13.37 22.44
CA GLN A 240 45.84 -13.86 21.93
C GLN A 240 46.91 -12.75 21.89
N TRP A 241 46.55 -11.56 21.42
CA TRP A 241 47.46 -10.40 21.41
C TRP A 241 47.88 -9.97 22.82
N ALA A 242 46.95 -10.05 23.79
CA ALA A 242 47.21 -9.73 25.19
C ALA A 242 47.90 -10.86 25.98
N GLY A 243 48.18 -12.00 25.35
CA GLY A 243 48.93 -13.11 25.94
C GLY A 243 48.13 -13.97 26.93
N TYR A 244 46.79 -13.94 26.87
CA TYR A 244 45.92 -14.77 27.70
C TYR A 244 45.60 -16.14 27.07
N VAL A 245 45.82 -16.29 25.76
CA VAL A 245 45.63 -17.51 24.96
C VAL A 245 46.80 -17.65 24.00
#